data_AF-A0A5M4DB10-F1
#
_entry.id   AF-A0A5M4DB10-F1
#
_cell.length_a   1.000
_cell.length_b   1.000
_cell.length_c   1.000
_cell.angle_alpha   90.00
_cell.angle_beta   90.00
_cell.angle_gamma   90.00
#
_symmetry.space_group_name_H-M   'P 1'
#
loop_
_entity.id
_entity.type
_entity.pdbx_description
1 polymer ?
#
loop_
_entity_poly.entity_id
_entity_poly.type
_entity_poly.pdbx_seq_one_letter_code
_entity_poly.pdbx_strand_id
1 'polypeptide(L)'
;MLALKEKNMNQRLFRLVAAVSLLAPIGIIASAVTVSGQANIFSAGHAFQPDPGGGGGGLPAVEISAAGIAYFEFASVTGLTNCCSSTPNTGPDGGSGSTNITSTDGISGIKAPKRMFLVGVYLDATEPAGAGPAILDFTSIGTSFSDLSPDLNQTFWIGDGLTGTGSGTLQKFHAPTGATRLFLGIADAYSFSGAPGWYDDNRGAYEVEYNAVVPEPGTMAALLLGVAGIARRRARR
;
A
#
# COMPACT_ATOMS: atom_id res chain seq x y z
N MET A 1 44.92 68.66 -22.98
CA MET A 1 45.65 67.95 -21.92
C MET A 1 44.62 67.44 -20.92
N LEU A 2 44.42 66.11 -20.85
CA LEU A 2 43.89 65.27 -19.76
C LEU A 2 42.82 65.86 -18.78
N ALA A 3 41.71 65.23 -18.39
CA ALA A 3 41.34 63.82 -18.35
C ALA A 3 39.83 63.64 -18.01
N LEU A 4 39.34 62.44 -18.34
CA LEU A 4 38.11 61.76 -17.88
C LEU A 4 37.80 61.93 -16.38
N LYS A 5 36.52 61.79 -15.98
CA LYS A 5 35.96 60.52 -15.44
C LYS A 5 34.57 60.69 -14.80
N GLU A 6 33.60 59.97 -15.36
CA GLU A 6 32.29 59.65 -14.76
C GLU A 6 32.44 58.93 -13.41
N LYS A 7 31.65 59.33 -12.42
CA LYS A 7 31.37 58.65 -11.13
C LYS A 7 30.08 59.32 -10.59
N ASN A 8 29.03 58.69 -10.11
CA ASN A 8 28.77 57.33 -9.64
C ASN A 8 27.26 57.08 -9.83
N MET A 9 26.86 56.08 -10.62
CA MET A 9 25.49 55.56 -10.57
C MET A 9 25.48 54.36 -9.63
N ASN A 10 24.80 54.53 -8.49
CA ASN A 10 24.59 53.52 -7.46
C ASN A 10 23.82 52.31 -8.02
N GLN A 11 24.52 51.29 -8.55
CA GLN A 11 23.92 49.98 -8.79
C GLN A 11 24.00 49.15 -7.51
N ARG A 12 22.99 49.30 -6.64
CA ARG A 12 22.69 48.32 -5.60
C ARG A 12 22.18 47.07 -6.29
N LEU A 13 23.04 46.06 -6.41
CA LEU A 13 22.73 44.74 -6.93
C LEU A 13 21.72 44.06 -5.98
N PHE A 14 20.43 44.19 -6.26
CA PHE A 14 19.40 43.35 -5.66
C PHE A 14 19.61 41.92 -6.18
N ARG A 15 20.24 41.06 -5.36
CA ARG A 15 20.21 39.61 -5.60
C ARG A 15 18.81 39.11 -5.25
N LEU A 16 17.94 39.00 -6.25
CA LEU A 16 16.77 38.12 -6.14
C LEU A 16 17.29 36.69 -6.07
N VAL A 17 17.29 36.10 -4.88
CA VAL A 17 17.27 34.65 -4.74
C VAL A 17 15.81 34.26 -4.98
N ALA A 18 15.48 33.89 -6.22
CA ALA A 18 14.22 33.21 -6.48
C ALA A 18 14.28 31.87 -5.74
N ALA A 19 13.57 31.75 -4.63
CA ALA A 19 13.24 30.45 -4.06
C ALA A 19 12.27 29.78 -5.05
N VAL A 20 12.80 29.00 -5.98
CA VAL A 20 12.00 28.10 -6.79
C VAL A 20 11.56 26.97 -5.85
N SER A 21 10.39 27.13 -5.24
CA SER A 21 9.68 26.02 -4.61
C SER A 21 9.28 25.04 -5.72
N LEU A 22 10.12 24.02 -5.93
CA LEU A 22 9.85 22.85 -6.77
C LEU A 22 8.70 22.05 -6.14
N LEU A 23 7.45 22.45 -6.39
CA LEU A 23 6.34 21.51 -6.29
C LEU A 23 6.48 20.55 -7.48
N ALA A 24 7.10 19.41 -7.23
CA ALA A 24 7.20 18.33 -8.21
C ALA A 24 5.81 17.71 -8.42
N PRO A 25 5.36 17.48 -9.67
CA PRO A 25 3.99 17.10 -9.95
C PRO A 25 3.77 15.59 -9.81
N ILE A 26 3.38 15.10 -8.62
CA ILE A 26 3.12 13.68 -8.35
C ILE A 26 2.18 13.05 -9.39
N GLY A 27 2.64 12.02 -10.10
CA GLY A 27 1.80 11.16 -10.95
C GLY A 27 0.86 10.25 -10.15
N ILE A 28 -0.41 10.17 -10.57
CA ILE A 28 -1.43 9.30 -9.96
C ILE A 28 -2.06 8.44 -11.06
N ILE A 29 -2.13 7.13 -10.82
CA ILE A 29 -2.88 6.18 -11.65
C ILE A 29 -4.10 5.75 -10.83
N ALA A 30 -5.30 6.17 -11.24
CA ALA A 30 -6.55 5.77 -10.62
C ALA A 30 -7.15 4.55 -11.33
N SER A 31 -7.65 3.58 -10.58
CA SER A 31 -8.30 2.39 -11.12
C SER A 31 -9.26 1.78 -10.10
N ALA A 32 -10.00 0.76 -10.51
CA ALA A 32 -10.95 0.06 -9.67
C ALA A 32 -10.91 -1.45 -9.90
N VAL A 33 -11.17 -2.22 -8.84
CA VAL A 33 -11.29 -3.69 -8.87
C VAL A 33 -12.39 -4.14 -7.92
N THR A 34 -12.98 -5.30 -8.22
CA THR A 34 -13.92 -5.98 -7.32
C THR A 34 -13.19 -7.07 -6.54
N VAL A 35 -13.30 -7.06 -5.22
CA VAL A 35 -12.72 -8.07 -4.32
C VAL A 35 -13.84 -8.90 -3.73
N SER A 36 -13.95 -10.17 -4.14
CA SER A 36 -14.94 -11.09 -3.58
C SER A 36 -14.71 -11.33 -2.08
N GLY A 37 -15.77 -11.58 -1.31
CA GLY A 37 -15.65 -12.08 0.06
C GLY A 37 -14.89 -13.41 0.15
N GLN A 38 -14.84 -14.18 -0.94
CA GLN A 38 -14.09 -15.44 -1.05
C GLN A 38 -12.64 -15.25 -1.51
N ALA A 39 -12.20 -14.02 -1.81
CA ALA A 39 -10.85 -13.76 -2.31
C ALA A 39 -9.84 -14.03 -1.19
N ASN A 40 -9.16 -15.17 -1.27
CA ASN A 40 -8.25 -15.64 -0.26
C ASN A 40 -6.92 -14.89 -0.34
N ILE A 41 -6.68 -13.96 0.60
CA ILE A 41 -5.45 -13.16 0.63
C ILE A 41 -4.19 -14.04 0.72
N PHE A 42 -4.28 -15.22 1.31
CA PHE A 42 -3.17 -16.15 1.44
C PHE A 42 -2.88 -16.94 0.16
N SER A 43 -3.72 -16.80 -0.89
CA SER A 43 -3.39 -17.30 -2.23
C SER A 43 -2.49 -16.35 -3.03
N ALA A 44 -2.08 -15.21 -2.46
CA ALA A 44 -1.31 -14.21 -3.17
C ALA A 44 -0.02 -14.79 -3.77
N GLY A 45 0.12 -14.68 -5.09
CA GLY A 45 1.29 -15.18 -5.82
C GLY A 45 1.36 -16.70 -6.02
N HIS A 46 0.40 -17.47 -5.50
CA HIS A 46 0.34 -18.93 -5.65
C HIS A 46 -0.52 -19.37 -6.82
N ALA A 47 -0.20 -20.54 -7.38
CA ALA A 47 -1.02 -21.16 -8.43
C ALA A 47 -2.37 -21.70 -7.93
N PHE A 48 -2.48 -22.00 -6.64
CA PHE A 48 -3.67 -22.55 -6.00
C PHE A 48 -3.96 -21.85 -4.67
N GLN A 49 -5.22 -21.85 -4.24
CA GLN A 49 -5.64 -21.23 -2.98
C GLN A 49 -5.38 -22.19 -1.82
N PRO A 50 -4.54 -21.81 -0.83
CA PRO A 50 -4.30 -22.65 0.32
C PRO A 50 -5.49 -22.63 1.28
N ASP A 51 -5.84 -23.79 1.83
CA ASP A 51 -6.87 -23.96 2.86
C ASP A 51 -6.42 -24.90 4.01
N PRO A 52 -5.24 -24.68 4.62
CA PRO A 52 -4.73 -25.55 5.69
C PRO A 52 -5.66 -25.65 6.92
N GLY A 53 -6.55 -24.67 7.13
CA GLY A 53 -7.60 -24.69 8.15
C GLY A 53 -8.89 -25.42 7.74
N GLY A 54 -8.98 -25.91 6.50
CA GLY A 54 -10.19 -26.48 5.90
C GLY A 54 -11.20 -25.42 5.46
N GLY A 55 -12.44 -25.85 5.16
CA GLY A 55 -13.53 -24.94 4.79
C GLY A 55 -13.40 -24.33 3.39
N GLY A 56 -12.46 -24.81 2.58
CA GLY A 56 -12.25 -24.41 1.19
C GLY A 56 -11.39 -23.16 1.03
N GLY A 57 -10.62 -23.14 -0.07
CA GLY A 57 -9.69 -22.07 -0.41
C GLY A 57 -10.34 -20.87 -1.11
N GLY A 58 -11.61 -20.96 -1.49
CA GLY A 58 -12.34 -19.88 -2.15
C GLY A 58 -11.78 -19.49 -3.51
N LEU A 59 -11.68 -18.18 -3.74
CA LEU A 59 -11.21 -17.57 -4.98
C LEU A 59 -9.79 -17.01 -4.80
N PRO A 60 -9.01 -16.86 -5.88
CA PRO A 60 -7.72 -16.18 -5.79
C PRO A 60 -7.86 -14.75 -5.25
N ALA A 61 -6.86 -14.29 -4.50
CA ALA A 61 -6.67 -12.87 -4.23
C ALA A 61 -6.58 -12.06 -5.54
N VAL A 62 -7.04 -10.81 -5.50
CA VAL A 62 -7.04 -9.91 -6.65
C VAL A 62 -5.67 -9.25 -6.79
N GLU A 63 -4.97 -9.52 -7.89
CA GLU A 63 -3.67 -8.91 -8.20
C GLU A 63 -3.84 -7.54 -8.88
N ILE A 64 -3.09 -6.54 -8.42
CA ILE A 64 -2.87 -5.27 -9.09
C ILE A 64 -1.37 -4.97 -9.20
N SER A 65 -0.99 -4.22 -10.24
CA SER A 65 0.42 -3.87 -10.47
C SER A 65 0.91 -2.84 -9.45
N ALA A 66 2.01 -3.15 -8.76
CA ALA A 66 2.71 -2.23 -7.84
C ALA A 66 4.09 -1.80 -8.37
N ALA A 67 4.46 -2.20 -9.59
CA ALA A 67 5.76 -1.87 -10.17
C ALA A 67 5.96 -0.36 -10.33
N GLY A 68 6.95 0.19 -9.63
CA GLY A 68 7.27 1.61 -9.67
C GLY A 68 6.29 2.51 -8.90
N ILE A 69 5.39 1.91 -8.10
CA ILE A 69 4.48 2.65 -7.22
C ILE A 69 5.19 2.95 -5.91
N ALA A 70 5.05 4.18 -5.41
CA ALA A 70 5.55 4.60 -4.10
C ALA A 70 4.61 4.16 -2.99
N TYR A 71 3.31 4.43 -3.14
CA TYR A 71 2.28 4.02 -2.21
C TYR A 71 0.91 3.97 -2.91
N PHE A 72 -0.02 3.25 -2.28
CA PHE A 72 -1.43 3.22 -2.66
C PHE A 72 -2.27 3.99 -1.64
N GLU A 73 -3.29 4.69 -2.13
CA GLU A 73 -4.41 5.21 -1.36
C GLU A 73 -5.69 4.53 -1.88
N PHE A 74 -6.53 4.02 -0.99
CA PHE A 74 -7.81 3.41 -1.37
C PHE A 74 -8.89 4.48 -1.28
N ALA A 75 -9.15 5.13 -2.41
CA ALA A 75 -9.99 6.33 -2.52
C ALA A 75 -11.45 6.09 -2.15
N SER A 76 -11.95 4.88 -2.42
CA SER A 76 -13.29 4.44 -2.06
C SER A 76 -13.30 2.93 -1.94
N VAL A 77 -13.73 2.40 -0.80
CA VAL A 77 -14.02 0.97 -0.64
C VAL A 77 -15.45 0.84 -0.17
N THR A 78 -16.29 0.21 -0.99
CA THR A 78 -17.72 0.06 -0.72
C THR A 78 -18.16 -1.38 -0.93
N GLY A 79 -19.43 -1.68 -0.65
CA GLY A 79 -19.94 -3.04 -0.69
C GLY A 79 -19.90 -3.73 0.68
N LEU A 80 -20.33 -4.98 0.71
CA LEU A 80 -20.51 -5.75 1.92
C LEU A 80 -20.05 -7.19 1.68
N THR A 81 -19.45 -7.79 2.71
CA THR A 81 -19.11 -9.22 2.77
C THR A 81 -19.74 -9.89 3.99
N ASN A 82 -19.54 -11.21 4.13
CA ASN A 82 -19.83 -12.02 5.31
C ASN A 82 -19.10 -13.37 5.21
N CYS A 83 -18.77 -14.02 6.34
CA CYS A 83 -18.24 -15.39 6.37
C CYS A 83 -19.30 -16.47 6.54
N CYS A 84 -20.43 -16.12 7.16
CA CYS A 84 -21.17 -17.09 7.95
C CYS A 84 -22.70 -16.90 7.84
N SER A 85 -23.15 -15.99 6.98
CA SER A 85 -24.58 -15.81 6.69
C SER A 85 -24.83 -15.68 5.19
N SER A 86 -26.06 -15.96 4.77
CA SER A 86 -26.47 -15.86 3.37
C SER A 86 -26.46 -14.42 2.84
N THR A 87 -26.57 -13.41 3.72
CA THR A 87 -26.69 -12.01 3.32
C THR A 87 -25.46 -11.23 3.76
N PRO A 88 -24.70 -10.64 2.82
CA PRO A 88 -23.58 -9.76 3.14
C PRO A 88 -24.01 -8.58 4.02
N ASN A 89 -23.26 -8.31 5.09
CA ASN A 89 -23.62 -7.28 6.08
C ASN A 89 -22.41 -6.59 6.73
N THR A 90 -21.19 -6.92 6.31
CA THR A 90 -19.96 -6.40 6.90
C THR A 90 -19.24 -5.51 5.92
N GLY A 91 -19.09 -4.22 6.28
CA GLY A 91 -18.32 -3.25 5.50
C GLY A 91 -16.81 -3.51 5.54
N PRO A 92 -16.03 -2.79 4.73
CA PRO A 92 -14.60 -3.05 4.52
C PRO A 92 -13.71 -2.84 5.75
N ASP A 93 -14.16 -2.04 6.72
CA ASP A 93 -13.53 -1.92 8.06
C ASP A 93 -13.81 -3.10 9.00
N GLY A 94 -14.55 -4.09 8.52
CA GLY A 94 -14.82 -5.32 9.24
C GLY A 94 -15.88 -5.22 10.33
N GLY A 95 -16.32 -6.41 10.77
CA GLY A 95 -17.37 -6.61 11.75
C GLY A 95 -16.84 -6.81 13.17
N SER A 96 -17.74 -7.09 14.11
CA SER A 96 -17.39 -7.40 15.49
C SER A 96 -16.61 -8.72 15.61
N GLY A 97 -15.77 -8.82 16.64
CA GLY A 97 -14.89 -9.97 16.88
C GLY A 97 -13.42 -9.62 16.62
N SER A 98 -12.55 -10.62 16.62
CA SER A 98 -11.13 -10.46 16.35
C SER A 98 -10.65 -11.49 15.33
N THR A 99 -9.50 -11.17 14.74
CA THR A 99 -8.76 -12.03 13.80
C THR A 99 -7.37 -12.31 14.37
N ASN A 100 -6.95 -13.58 14.35
CA ASN A 100 -5.61 -14.03 14.75
C ASN A 100 -5.20 -15.24 13.88
N ILE A 101 -4.85 -14.95 12.63
CA ILE A 101 -4.57 -15.96 11.62
C ILE A 101 -3.05 -16.14 11.50
N THR A 102 -2.61 -17.39 11.40
CA THR A 102 -1.18 -17.75 11.28
C THR A 102 -0.69 -17.62 9.85
N SER A 103 0.63 -17.42 9.69
CA SER A 103 1.29 -17.44 8.38
C SER A 103 1.13 -18.78 7.67
N THR A 104 1.08 -18.76 6.34
CA THR A 104 1.11 -19.96 5.49
C THR A 104 1.90 -19.68 4.22
N ASP A 105 2.64 -20.68 3.74
CA ASP A 105 3.27 -20.71 2.41
C ASP A 105 4.07 -19.45 2.01
N GLY A 106 4.77 -18.85 2.98
CA GLY A 106 5.60 -17.65 2.76
C GLY A 106 4.85 -16.32 2.88
N ILE A 107 3.54 -16.32 3.09
CA ILE A 107 2.72 -15.14 3.40
C ILE A 107 2.53 -15.01 4.91
N SER A 108 2.72 -13.82 5.47
CA SER A 108 2.48 -13.60 6.91
C SER A 108 1.00 -13.72 7.26
N GLY A 109 0.72 -14.23 8.45
CA GLY A 109 -0.57 -14.08 9.10
C GLY A 109 -0.89 -12.63 9.46
N ILE A 110 -2.07 -12.41 10.04
CA ILE A 110 -2.54 -11.09 10.48
C ILE A 110 -3.30 -11.19 11.82
N LYS A 111 -3.10 -10.19 12.69
CA LYS A 111 -3.93 -9.98 13.87
C LYS A 111 -4.65 -8.65 13.79
N ALA A 112 -5.94 -8.64 14.10
CA ALA A 112 -6.76 -7.44 14.00
C ALA A 112 -7.95 -7.45 14.96
N PRO A 113 -8.47 -6.27 15.36
CA PRO A 113 -9.58 -6.13 16.30
C PRO A 113 -10.97 -6.26 15.64
N LYS A 114 -11.02 -6.77 14.40
CA LYS A 114 -12.22 -6.94 13.57
C LYS A 114 -12.07 -8.17 12.68
N ARG A 115 -13.11 -8.48 11.91
CA ARG A 115 -13.22 -9.63 10.99
C ARG A 115 -13.73 -9.17 9.63
N MET A 116 -13.43 -9.92 8.56
CA MET A 116 -13.92 -9.62 7.21
C MET A 116 -13.53 -8.23 6.68
N PHE A 117 -12.43 -7.65 7.16
CA PHE A 117 -11.94 -6.37 6.65
C PHE A 117 -11.12 -6.59 5.36
N LEU A 118 -10.96 -5.55 4.54
CA LEU A 118 -10.09 -5.61 3.36
C LEU A 118 -8.62 -5.72 3.79
N VAL A 119 -7.92 -6.70 3.21
CA VAL A 119 -6.51 -6.99 3.49
C VAL A 119 -5.66 -6.83 2.24
N GLY A 120 -4.45 -6.30 2.41
CA GLY A 120 -3.44 -6.19 1.37
C GLY A 120 -2.19 -7.01 1.66
N VAL A 121 -1.44 -7.37 0.62
CA VAL A 121 -0.05 -7.86 0.73
C VAL A 121 0.75 -7.47 -0.51
N TYR A 122 1.96 -6.95 -0.32
CA TYR A 122 2.88 -6.65 -1.41
C TYR A 122 3.78 -7.84 -1.71
N LEU A 123 3.93 -8.20 -2.97
CA LEU A 123 4.88 -9.21 -3.43
C LEU A 123 5.85 -8.64 -4.48
N ASP A 124 7.03 -9.25 -4.57
CA ASP A 124 7.91 -9.10 -5.73
C ASP A 124 7.43 -10.01 -6.87
N ALA A 125 8.29 -10.30 -7.85
CA ALA A 125 7.95 -11.15 -8.99
C ALA A 125 7.99 -12.66 -8.71
N THR A 126 8.46 -13.08 -7.54
CA THR A 126 8.66 -14.48 -7.17
C THR A 126 7.43 -15.07 -6.47
N GLU A 127 7.24 -16.38 -6.57
CA GLU A 127 6.21 -17.07 -5.78
C GLU A 127 6.67 -17.10 -4.31
N PRO A 128 5.82 -16.65 -3.35
CA PRO A 128 6.12 -16.76 -1.93
C PRO A 128 6.33 -18.22 -1.52
N ALA A 129 7.24 -18.47 -0.58
CA ALA A 129 7.48 -19.81 -0.06
C ALA A 129 8.12 -19.76 1.32
N GLY A 130 8.01 -20.88 2.05
CA GLY A 130 8.67 -21.06 3.35
C GLY A 130 7.94 -20.37 4.50
N ALA A 131 8.70 -19.84 5.46
CA ALA A 131 8.12 -19.12 6.59
C ALA A 131 7.75 -17.70 6.16
N GLY A 132 6.52 -17.28 6.46
CA GLY A 132 6.10 -15.89 6.24
C GLY A 132 6.83 -14.90 7.16
N PRO A 133 6.86 -13.61 6.80
CA PRO A 133 7.38 -12.54 7.66
C PRO A 133 6.65 -12.44 9.02
N ALA A 134 7.14 -11.55 9.87
CA ALA A 134 6.49 -11.25 11.15
C ALA A 134 5.04 -10.78 10.94
N ILE A 135 4.13 -11.26 11.79
CA ILE A 135 2.71 -10.89 11.76
C ILE A 135 2.53 -9.46 12.27
N LEU A 136 1.86 -8.60 11.50
CA LEU A 136 1.40 -7.30 11.98
C LEU A 136 0.21 -7.47 12.93
N ASP A 137 0.28 -6.76 14.06
CA ASP A 137 -0.74 -6.81 15.11
C ASP A 137 -1.50 -5.49 15.23
N PHE A 138 -2.60 -5.38 14.49
CA PHE A 138 -3.49 -4.21 14.49
C PHE A 138 -4.32 -4.07 15.77
N THR A 139 -4.28 -5.05 16.69
CA THR A 139 -4.81 -4.84 18.05
C THR A 139 -3.91 -3.92 18.87
N SER A 140 -2.61 -3.87 18.55
CA SER A 140 -1.63 -2.97 19.18
C SER A 140 -1.32 -1.75 18.32
N ILE A 141 -1.22 -1.90 16.99
CA ILE A 141 -0.95 -0.79 16.07
C ILE A 141 -2.17 0.15 15.99
N GLY A 142 -3.38 -0.42 16.09
CA GLY A 142 -4.63 0.27 15.78
C GLY A 142 -4.89 0.34 14.27
N THR A 143 -6.11 0.72 13.89
CA THR A 143 -6.53 0.82 12.48
C THR A 143 -6.60 2.26 11.98
N SER A 144 -6.38 3.23 12.87
CA SER A 144 -6.40 4.67 12.57
C SER A 144 -4.97 5.21 12.49
N PHE A 145 -4.37 5.12 11.31
CA PHE A 145 -3.00 5.61 11.03
C PHE A 145 -2.96 6.36 9.69
N SER A 146 -2.03 7.30 9.51
CA SER A 146 -1.89 8.02 8.24
C SER A 146 -1.06 7.26 7.21
N ASP A 147 -0.08 6.49 7.69
CA ASP A 147 0.91 5.83 6.86
C ASP A 147 1.23 4.44 7.42
N LEU A 148 1.42 3.48 6.53
CA LEU A 148 1.90 2.14 6.85
C LEU A 148 2.95 1.71 5.82
N SER A 149 4.04 1.10 6.30
CA SER A 149 5.12 0.57 5.46
C SER A 149 5.30 -0.93 5.76
N PRO A 150 4.44 -1.80 5.19
CA PRO A 150 4.57 -3.24 5.33
C PRO A 150 5.79 -3.77 4.56
N ASP A 151 6.32 -4.91 5.01
CA ASP A 151 7.35 -5.65 4.27
C ASP A 151 6.74 -6.44 3.08
N LEU A 152 7.60 -6.97 2.20
CA LEU A 152 7.17 -7.96 1.21
C LEU A 152 6.61 -9.20 1.90
N ASN A 153 5.58 -9.79 1.31
CA ASN A 153 4.86 -10.97 1.80
C ASN A 153 4.19 -10.78 3.17
N GLN A 154 4.11 -9.54 3.67
CA GLN A 154 3.49 -9.21 4.95
C GLN A 154 2.06 -8.71 4.72
N THR A 155 1.08 -9.40 5.27
CA THR A 155 -0.33 -8.98 5.20
C THR A 155 -0.59 -7.79 6.11
N PHE A 156 -1.43 -6.87 5.63
CA PHE A 156 -1.77 -5.65 6.35
C PHE A 156 -3.24 -5.26 6.21
N TRP A 157 -3.74 -4.56 7.24
CA TRP A 157 -5.07 -3.95 7.24
C TRP A 157 -5.15 -2.84 6.20
N ILE A 158 -6.19 -2.85 5.37
CA ILE A 158 -6.57 -1.70 4.54
C ILE A 158 -7.87 -1.08 5.07
N GLY A 159 -8.87 -1.91 5.39
CA GLY A 159 -10.17 -1.40 5.80
C GLY A 159 -10.87 -0.65 4.66
N ASP A 160 -11.52 0.46 4.99
CA ASP A 160 -12.07 1.37 4.00
C ASP A 160 -11.05 2.35 3.38
N GLY A 161 -9.78 2.27 3.78
CA GLY A 161 -8.71 3.14 3.31
C GLY A 161 -8.64 4.50 4.02
N LEU A 162 -9.45 4.73 5.05
CA LEU A 162 -9.52 5.98 5.80
C LEU A 162 -8.98 5.81 7.22
N THR A 163 -8.55 6.92 7.82
CA THR A 163 -8.14 6.95 9.23
C THR A 163 -9.27 6.64 10.22
N GLY A 164 -10.52 6.45 9.77
CA GLY A 164 -11.65 6.08 10.60
C GLY A 164 -12.79 5.53 9.74
N THR A 165 -13.79 4.90 10.39
CA THR A 165 -14.86 4.22 9.67
C THR A 165 -15.79 5.19 8.95
N GLY A 166 -15.75 5.17 7.63
CA GLY A 166 -16.49 6.05 6.73
C GLY A 166 -16.11 7.52 6.85
N SER A 167 -14.98 7.85 7.47
CA SER A 167 -14.59 9.24 7.74
C SER A 167 -13.09 9.42 7.99
N GLY A 168 -12.61 10.65 7.88
CA GLY A 168 -11.20 10.98 8.07
C GLY A 168 -10.46 11.15 6.74
N THR A 169 -9.14 10.97 6.77
CA THR A 169 -8.27 11.16 5.59
C THR A 169 -7.82 9.83 5.02
N LEU A 170 -7.48 9.81 3.73
CA LEU A 170 -6.88 8.64 3.08
C LEU A 170 -5.59 8.22 3.79
N GLN A 171 -5.47 6.93 4.04
CA GLN A 171 -4.26 6.29 4.54
C GLN A 171 -3.33 5.96 3.38
N LYS A 172 -2.03 6.00 3.63
CA LYS A 172 -0.99 5.69 2.64
C LYS A 172 -0.34 4.35 2.96
N PHE A 173 -0.42 3.43 2.02
CA PHE A 173 0.19 2.11 2.12
C PHE A 173 1.42 2.09 1.23
N HIS A 174 2.60 2.30 1.83
CA HIS A 174 3.87 2.41 1.10
C HIS A 174 4.29 1.06 0.54
N ALA A 175 4.62 1.03 -0.75
CA ALA A 175 5.14 -0.16 -1.39
C ALA A 175 6.59 -0.39 -0.94
N PRO A 176 6.93 -1.58 -0.40
CA PRO A 176 8.30 -1.89 -0.01
C PRO A 176 9.22 -1.97 -1.24
N THR A 177 10.53 -1.84 -0.99
CA THR A 177 11.53 -1.96 -2.07
C THR A 177 11.42 -3.32 -2.74
N GLY A 178 11.32 -3.34 -4.07
CA GLY A 178 11.20 -4.56 -4.86
C GLY A 178 9.76 -5.04 -5.08
N ALA A 179 8.76 -4.40 -4.48
CA ALA A 179 7.37 -4.71 -4.77
C ALA A 179 7.04 -4.47 -6.25
N THR A 180 6.44 -5.47 -6.87
CA THR A 180 5.94 -5.39 -8.25
C THR A 180 4.45 -5.68 -8.33
N ARG A 181 3.89 -6.30 -7.30
CA ARG A 181 2.48 -6.70 -7.21
C ARG A 181 1.92 -6.32 -5.84
N LEU A 182 0.66 -5.92 -5.81
CA LEU A 182 -0.15 -5.79 -4.61
C LEU A 182 -1.36 -6.72 -4.78
N PHE A 183 -1.64 -7.52 -3.77
CA PHE A 183 -2.80 -8.41 -3.74
C PHE A 183 -3.82 -7.91 -2.73
N LEU A 184 -5.10 -8.01 -3.09
CA LEU A 184 -6.23 -7.63 -2.26
C LEU A 184 -7.14 -8.84 -2.01
N GLY A 185 -7.66 -8.94 -0.80
CA GLY A 185 -8.50 -10.07 -0.40
C GLY A 185 -9.02 -9.96 1.03
N ILE A 186 -9.50 -11.09 1.54
CA ILE A 186 -10.02 -11.28 2.89
C ILE A 186 -9.09 -12.25 3.64
N ALA A 187 -8.86 -11.97 4.92
CA ALA A 187 -8.21 -12.91 5.83
C ALA A 187 -9.28 -13.69 6.59
N ASP A 188 -9.36 -15.00 6.34
CA ASP A 188 -10.32 -15.89 6.99
C ASP A 188 -9.68 -17.19 7.47
N ALA A 189 -10.30 -17.77 8.49
CA ALA A 189 -9.95 -19.03 9.11
C ALA A 189 -11.14 -19.51 9.94
N TYR A 190 -11.10 -20.76 10.41
CA TYR A 190 -12.12 -21.23 11.36
C TYR A 190 -12.21 -20.29 12.57
N SER A 191 -13.37 -19.66 12.75
CA SER A 191 -13.59 -18.65 13.81
C SER A 191 -12.58 -17.49 13.79
N PHE A 192 -11.97 -17.19 12.64
CA PHE A 192 -10.95 -16.16 12.43
C PHE A 192 -9.67 -16.38 13.25
N SER A 193 -9.34 -17.64 13.56
CA SER A 193 -8.16 -17.98 14.35
C SER A 193 -7.45 -19.22 13.84
N GLY A 194 -6.12 -19.20 13.84
CA GLY A 194 -5.29 -20.33 13.42
C GLY A 194 -4.98 -20.32 11.93
N ALA A 195 -4.94 -21.50 11.32
CA ALA A 195 -4.54 -21.65 9.92
C ALA A 195 -5.59 -21.04 8.95
N PRO A 196 -5.17 -20.38 7.86
CA PRO A 196 -6.08 -19.84 6.85
C PRO A 196 -7.02 -20.90 6.25
N GLY A 197 -8.23 -20.48 5.89
CA GLY A 197 -9.24 -21.32 5.26
C GLY A 197 -10.64 -20.75 5.43
N TRP A 198 -11.67 -21.58 5.21
CA TRP A 198 -13.08 -21.22 5.40
C TRP A 198 -13.52 -20.06 4.51
N TYR A 199 -13.16 -20.14 3.24
CA TYR A 199 -13.56 -19.13 2.26
C TYR A 199 -14.84 -19.52 1.51
N ASP A 200 -15.22 -20.80 1.46
CA ASP A 200 -16.37 -21.27 0.66
C ASP A 200 -17.73 -20.84 1.24
N ASP A 201 -17.79 -20.49 2.53
CA ASP A 201 -18.96 -19.89 3.18
C ASP A 201 -19.00 -18.36 3.08
N ASN A 202 -17.94 -17.74 2.54
CA ASN A 202 -17.91 -16.30 2.37
C ASN A 202 -18.84 -15.82 1.23
N ARG A 203 -19.48 -14.67 1.45
CA ARG A 203 -20.46 -14.05 0.53
C ARG A 203 -20.16 -12.58 0.33
N GLY A 204 -20.69 -12.03 -0.76
CA GLY A 204 -20.59 -10.61 -1.09
C GLY A 204 -19.25 -10.23 -1.71
N ALA A 205 -19.02 -8.93 -1.82
CA ALA A 205 -17.83 -8.36 -2.42
C ALA A 205 -17.65 -6.90 -2.00
N TYR A 206 -16.42 -6.43 -2.11
CA TYR A 206 -16.06 -5.01 -2.06
C TYR A 206 -15.76 -4.48 -3.45
N GLU A 207 -16.22 -3.26 -3.72
CA GLU A 207 -15.78 -2.46 -4.87
C GLU A 207 -14.70 -1.50 -4.37
N VAL A 208 -13.50 -1.63 -4.92
CA VAL A 208 -12.29 -0.95 -4.47
C VAL A 208 -11.82 0.00 -5.56
N GLU A 209 -11.90 1.30 -5.31
CA GLU A 209 -11.26 2.34 -6.10
C GLU A 209 -9.96 2.78 -5.42
N TYR A 210 -8.87 2.84 -6.16
CA TYR A 210 -7.55 3.17 -5.62
C TYR A 210 -6.78 4.13 -6.51
N ASN A 211 -5.89 4.89 -5.86
CA ASN A 211 -4.89 5.74 -6.46
C ASN A 211 -3.51 5.10 -6.21
N ALA A 212 -2.84 4.68 -7.29
CA ALA A 212 -1.45 4.25 -7.25
C ALA A 212 -0.55 5.47 -7.53
N VAL A 213 0.24 5.86 -6.54
CA VAL A 213 1.06 7.07 -6.60
C VAL A 213 2.47 6.73 -7.07
N VAL A 214 2.90 7.29 -8.19
CA VAL A 214 4.27 7.09 -8.71
C VAL A 214 5.21 8.18 -8.18
N PRO A 215 6.42 7.82 -7.74
CA PRO A 215 7.43 8.82 -7.40
C PRO A 215 7.97 9.46 -8.69
N GLU A 216 8.13 10.78 -8.68
CA GLU A 216 8.50 11.54 -9.87
C GLU A 216 9.82 11.04 -10.51
N PRO A 217 9.86 10.77 -11.82
CA PRO A 217 11.08 10.43 -12.55
C PRO A 217 12.19 11.49 -12.40
N GLY A 218 11.79 12.76 -12.20
CA GLY A 218 12.70 13.91 -12.10
C GLY A 218 13.62 13.88 -10.87
N THR A 219 13.22 13.25 -9.77
CA THR A 219 14.02 13.23 -8.52
C THR A 219 15.23 12.31 -8.66
N MET A 220 15.07 11.18 -9.36
CA MET A 220 16.18 10.27 -9.70
C MET A 220 17.16 10.93 -10.66
N ALA A 221 16.67 11.60 -11.71
CA ALA A 221 17.50 12.29 -12.68
C ALA A 221 18.24 13.50 -12.07
N ALA A 222 17.57 14.30 -11.21
CA ALA A 222 18.18 15.43 -10.52
C ALA A 222 19.23 14.99 -9.48
N LEU A 223 19.03 13.86 -8.79
CA LEU A 223 20.03 13.27 -7.90
C LEU A 223 21.28 12.84 -8.68
N LEU A 224 21.10 12.15 -9.81
CA LEU A 224 22.19 11.72 -10.69
C LEU A 224 22.96 12.90 -11.29
N LEU A 225 22.27 13.94 -11.74
CA LEU A 225 22.89 15.15 -12.29
C LEU A 225 23.57 16.00 -11.20
N GLY A 226 23.00 16.06 -10.00
CA GLY A 226 23.59 16.75 -8.84
C GLY A 226 24.93 16.12 -8.41
N VAL A 227 24.98 14.78 -8.31
CA VAL A 227 26.22 14.04 -7.99
C VAL A 227 27.27 14.22 -9.10
N ALA A 228 26.88 14.14 -10.37
CA ALA A 228 27.78 14.36 -11.50
C ALA A 228 28.34 15.79 -11.54
N GLY A 229 27.52 16.79 -11.19
CA GLY A 229 27.93 18.20 -11.09
C GLY A 229 28.94 18.45 -9.96
N ILE A 230 28.73 17.84 -8.79
CA ILE A 230 29.65 17.93 -7.64
C ILE A 230 30.98 17.21 -7.94
N ALA A 231 30.93 16.03 -8.56
CA ALA A 231 32.12 15.28 -8.97
C ALA A 231 32.96 16.05 -10.01
N ARG A 232 32.33 16.62 -11.05
CA ARG A 232 33.01 17.47 -12.04
C ARG A 232 33.61 18.73 -11.43
N ARG A 233 32.98 19.31 -10.41
CA ARG A 233 33.50 20.51 -9.73
C ARG A 233 34.69 20.18 -8.82
N ARG A 234 34.75 18.98 -8.25
CA ARG A 234 35.92 18.49 -7.49
C ARG A 234 37.09 18.09 -8.40
N ALA A 235 36.83 17.53 -9.57
CA ALA A 235 37.86 17.15 -10.54
C ALA A 235 38.54 18.33 -11.26
N ARG A 236 38.02 19.56 -11.09
CA ARG A 236 38.55 20.80 -11.70
C ARG A 236 39.26 21.72 -10.68
N ARG A 237 39.44 21.26 -9.44
CA ARG A 237 40.29 21.90 -8.43
C ARG A 237 41.55 21.06 -8.28
#